data_AF-A4NWB1-F1
#
_entry.id   AF-A4NWB1-F1
#
_cell.length_a   1.000
_cell.length_b   1.000
_cell.length_c   1.000
_cell.angle_alpha   90.00
_cell.angle_beta   90.00
_cell.angle_gamma   90.00
#
_symmetry.space_group_name_H-M   'P 1'
#
loop_
_entity.id
_entity.type
_entity.pdbx_description
1 polymer ?
#
loop_
_entity_poly.entity_id
_entity_poly.type
_entity_poly.pdbx_seq_one_letter_code
_entity_poly.pdbx_strand_id
1 'polypeptide(L)'
;MQNPKDDVLYAPVEWIDHSEGYSDIRYHKSTDGIAKITINRPEVRNAFRPQTVKEMITAFSDARFDENIGVIVLTGEGEKAFCSGGDQKVRGNYGGYKDDSGVHHLNVLDFQRDIRSCPKPVVAMVAGYAIGGGHVLHMLCDLTIAAENAIFGQTGPKVGSFDGGWGASYMARLVGQKKAREIWFLCRQYNAQEALDMGLVNTVVPYADLEKETVRWCREMLRNSPIAIRCLKAALNADCDGQAGLQELAGNATMLFYMTEEGQEGRNAFNEKRAPDFSKFRRNP
;
A
#
# COMPACT_ATOMS: atom_id res chain seq x y z
N MET A 1 -10.82 26.46 -0.68
CA MET A 1 -9.79 25.83 -1.54
C MET A 1 -10.40 25.64 -2.92
N GLN A 2 -9.64 25.87 -3.99
CA GLN A 2 -10.07 25.53 -5.35
C GLN A 2 -9.69 24.08 -5.62
N ASN A 3 -10.68 23.24 -5.93
CA ASN A 3 -10.41 21.86 -6.33
C ASN A 3 -9.82 21.84 -7.75
N PRO A 4 -9.03 20.82 -8.11
CA PRO A 4 -8.63 20.60 -9.48
C PRO A 4 -9.88 20.48 -10.36
N LYS A 5 -9.80 20.97 -11.59
CA LYS A 5 -10.88 20.82 -12.54
C LYS A 5 -10.95 19.37 -13.03
N ASP A 6 -12.16 18.87 -13.29
CA ASP A 6 -12.40 17.50 -13.74
C ASP A 6 -11.69 17.17 -15.06
N ASP A 7 -11.52 18.14 -15.96
CA ASP A 7 -10.79 17.97 -17.23
C ASP A 7 -9.32 17.57 -17.03
N VAL A 8 -8.69 18.07 -15.96
CA VAL A 8 -7.32 17.68 -15.58
C VAL A 8 -7.31 16.29 -14.93
N LEU A 9 -8.26 16.03 -14.01
CA LEU A 9 -8.28 14.77 -13.27
C LEU A 9 -8.61 13.57 -14.15
N TYR A 10 -9.44 13.77 -15.19
CA TYR A 10 -9.88 12.75 -16.13
C TYR A 10 -9.16 12.78 -17.48
N ALA A 11 -8.09 13.57 -17.62
CA ALA A 11 -7.25 13.54 -18.81
C ALA A 11 -6.73 12.12 -19.10
N PRO A 12 -6.44 11.74 -20.36
CA PRO A 12 -5.81 10.46 -20.66
C PRO A 12 -4.54 10.23 -19.83
N VAL A 13 -4.31 8.99 -19.43
CA VAL A 13 -3.07 8.58 -18.74
C VAL A 13 -2.14 7.91 -19.75
N GLU A 14 -0.88 8.33 -19.78
CA GLU A 14 0.17 7.70 -20.58
C GLU A 14 1.02 6.83 -19.67
N TRP A 15 1.03 5.51 -19.91
CA TRP A 15 1.80 4.55 -19.14
C TRP A 15 3.08 4.15 -19.89
N ILE A 16 4.21 4.25 -19.22
CA ILE A 16 5.51 3.77 -19.68
C ILE A 16 5.78 2.43 -19.00
N ASP A 17 6.13 1.41 -19.78
CA ASP A 17 6.43 0.07 -19.28
C ASP A 17 7.85 0.01 -18.69
N HIS A 18 7.93 -0.48 -17.46
CA HIS A 18 9.16 -0.73 -16.71
C HIS A 18 9.20 -2.20 -16.22
N SER A 19 8.56 -3.11 -16.96
CA SER A 19 8.42 -4.51 -16.56
C SER A 19 9.64 -5.39 -16.85
N GLU A 20 10.71 -4.83 -17.42
CA GLU A 20 11.92 -5.59 -17.78
C GLU A 20 12.49 -6.33 -16.55
N GLY A 21 12.66 -7.64 -16.69
CA GLY A 21 13.17 -8.51 -15.62
C GLY A 21 12.12 -9.07 -14.66
N TYR A 22 10.86 -8.68 -14.77
CA TYR A 22 9.75 -9.29 -14.01
C TYR A 22 9.08 -10.41 -14.79
N SER A 23 8.63 -11.44 -14.07
CA SER A 23 7.99 -12.63 -14.63
C SER A 23 6.56 -12.84 -14.14
N ASP A 24 6.26 -12.45 -12.90
CA ASP A 24 4.97 -12.63 -12.25
C ASP A 24 4.19 -11.32 -12.07
N ILE A 25 4.81 -10.17 -12.37
CA ILE A 25 4.17 -8.85 -12.30
C ILE A 25 4.39 -8.02 -13.57
N ARG A 26 3.61 -6.95 -13.72
CA ARG A 26 3.93 -5.82 -14.59
C ARG A 26 4.17 -4.58 -13.73
N TYR A 27 5.04 -3.69 -14.21
CA TYR A 27 5.36 -2.45 -13.54
C TYR A 27 5.35 -1.30 -14.55
N HIS A 28 4.50 -0.31 -14.32
CA HIS A 28 4.37 0.85 -15.20
C HIS A 28 4.48 2.15 -14.41
N LYS A 29 4.93 3.22 -15.06
CA LYS A 29 4.94 4.58 -14.51
C LYS A 29 4.18 5.51 -15.44
N SER A 30 3.35 6.38 -14.90
CA SER A 30 2.69 7.42 -15.69
C SER A 30 3.60 8.64 -15.81
N THR A 31 3.37 9.43 -16.86
CA THR A 31 4.09 10.70 -17.08
C THR A 31 3.77 11.78 -16.02
N ASP A 32 2.70 11.60 -15.25
CA ASP A 32 2.24 12.51 -14.20
C ASP A 32 2.48 12.01 -12.77
N GLY A 33 3.30 10.97 -12.57
CA GLY A 33 3.86 10.61 -11.27
C GLY A 33 3.14 9.49 -10.49
N ILE A 34 2.50 8.56 -11.21
CA ILE A 34 1.84 7.37 -10.64
C ILE A 34 2.66 6.14 -11.02
N ALA A 35 3.00 5.30 -10.05
CA ALA A 35 3.55 3.97 -10.32
C ALA A 35 2.45 2.91 -10.18
N LYS A 36 2.37 1.94 -11.08
CA LYS A 36 1.36 0.87 -11.06
C LYS A 36 2.03 -0.51 -11.06
N ILE A 37 1.83 -1.25 -9.98
CA ILE A 37 2.29 -2.63 -9.80
C ILE A 37 1.09 -3.56 -10.03
N THR A 38 1.20 -4.44 -11.01
CA THR A 38 0.12 -5.36 -11.42
C THR A 38 0.56 -6.80 -11.23
N ILE A 39 -0.12 -7.57 -10.37
CA ILE A 39 0.12 -9.01 -10.28
C ILE A 39 -0.38 -9.67 -11.57
N ASN A 40 0.51 -10.36 -12.29
CA ASN A 40 0.26 -10.89 -13.63
C ASN A 40 0.27 -12.43 -13.64
N ARG A 41 -0.62 -13.04 -12.84
CA ARG A 41 -0.84 -14.49 -12.76
C ARG A 41 -2.34 -14.84 -12.85
N PRO A 42 -3.07 -14.36 -13.88
CA PRO A 42 -4.53 -14.47 -13.93
C PRO A 42 -5.04 -15.92 -13.98
N GLU A 43 -4.23 -16.85 -14.48
CA GLU A 43 -4.50 -18.29 -14.56
C GLU A 43 -4.66 -18.96 -13.18
N VAL A 44 -4.07 -18.37 -12.13
CA VAL A 44 -4.27 -18.77 -10.72
C VAL A 44 -4.94 -17.66 -9.90
N ARG A 45 -5.76 -16.81 -10.54
CA ARG A 45 -6.46 -15.70 -9.87
C ARG A 45 -5.50 -14.77 -9.12
N ASN A 46 -4.36 -14.45 -9.74
CA ASN A 46 -3.34 -13.56 -9.19
C ASN A 46 -2.88 -13.98 -7.78
N ALA A 47 -2.81 -15.30 -7.52
CA ALA A 47 -2.16 -15.82 -6.33
C ALA A 47 -0.65 -15.52 -6.37
N PHE A 48 -0.08 -15.09 -5.26
CA PHE A 48 1.35 -14.83 -5.17
C PHE A 48 2.12 -16.07 -4.71
N ARG A 49 3.23 -16.37 -5.38
CA ARG A 49 4.28 -17.27 -4.89
C ARG A 49 5.47 -16.43 -4.37
N PRO A 50 6.51 -17.02 -3.76
CA PRO A 50 7.63 -16.25 -3.22
C PRO A 50 8.28 -15.31 -4.26
N GLN A 51 8.42 -15.76 -5.51
CA GLN A 51 8.92 -14.94 -6.62
C GLN A 51 8.03 -13.71 -6.88
N THR A 52 6.71 -13.88 -6.97
CA THR A 52 5.75 -12.77 -7.15
C THR A 52 5.94 -11.70 -6.07
N VAL A 53 6.09 -12.11 -4.80
CA VAL A 53 6.30 -11.17 -3.69
C VAL A 53 7.64 -10.46 -3.80
N LYS A 54 8.71 -11.19 -4.16
CA LYS A 54 10.04 -10.60 -4.37
C LYS A 54 10.01 -9.54 -5.47
N GLU A 55 9.35 -9.80 -6.59
CA GLU A 55 9.20 -8.83 -7.68
C GLU A 55 8.38 -7.61 -7.26
N MET A 56 7.29 -7.81 -6.52
CA MET A 56 6.51 -6.70 -5.95
C MET A 56 7.36 -5.82 -5.01
N ILE A 57 8.17 -6.41 -4.14
CA ILE A 57 9.09 -5.67 -3.25
C ILE A 57 10.09 -4.85 -4.08
N THR A 58 10.68 -5.43 -5.12
CA THR A 58 11.62 -4.72 -6.00
C THR A 58 10.97 -3.53 -6.69
N ALA A 59 9.80 -3.73 -7.32
CA ALA A 59 9.06 -2.66 -8.00
C ALA A 59 8.61 -1.57 -7.02
N PHE A 60 8.17 -1.97 -5.83
CA PHE A 60 7.75 -1.04 -4.78
C PHE A 60 8.91 -0.23 -4.22
N SER A 61 10.10 -0.83 -4.07
CA SER A 61 11.32 -0.12 -3.68
C SER A 61 11.73 0.90 -4.74
N ASP A 62 11.71 0.53 -6.03
CA ASP A 62 11.93 1.49 -7.12
C ASP A 62 10.94 2.66 -7.04
N ALA A 63 9.64 2.37 -6.92
CA ALA A 63 8.61 3.39 -6.79
C ALA A 63 8.80 4.29 -5.56
N ARG A 64 9.33 3.77 -4.45
CA ARG A 64 9.64 4.53 -3.24
C ARG A 64 10.77 5.54 -3.46
N PHE A 65 11.83 5.15 -4.18
CA PHE A 65 13.04 5.96 -4.37
C PHE A 65 13.02 6.84 -5.62
N ASP A 66 12.11 6.62 -6.56
CA ASP A 66 11.89 7.53 -7.70
C ASP A 66 11.22 8.83 -7.24
N GLU A 67 11.91 9.97 -7.31
CA GLU A 67 11.39 11.27 -6.87
C GLU A 67 10.25 11.81 -7.74
N ASN A 68 10.06 11.27 -8.96
CA ASN A 68 8.95 11.66 -9.85
C ASN A 68 7.64 10.95 -9.51
N ILE A 69 7.70 9.87 -8.72
CA ILE A 69 6.52 9.12 -8.29
C ILE A 69 5.99 9.70 -6.98
N GLY A 70 4.72 10.07 -6.96
CA GLY A 70 4.05 10.53 -5.73
C GLY A 70 3.00 9.56 -5.19
N VAL A 71 2.45 8.65 -6.01
CA VAL A 71 1.43 7.67 -5.61
C VAL A 71 1.71 6.31 -6.26
N ILE A 72 1.41 5.22 -5.54
CA ILE A 72 1.58 3.84 -6.00
C ILE A 72 0.20 3.19 -6.10
N VAL A 73 -0.09 2.49 -7.19
CA VAL A 73 -1.28 1.67 -7.39
C VAL A 73 -0.87 0.20 -7.37
N LEU A 74 -1.56 -0.62 -6.58
CA LEU A 74 -1.46 -2.08 -6.59
C LEU A 74 -2.74 -2.64 -7.23
N THR A 75 -2.60 -3.55 -8.19
CA THR A 75 -3.75 -4.18 -8.89
C THR A 75 -3.43 -5.62 -9.33
N GLY A 76 -4.43 -6.34 -9.80
CA GLY A 76 -4.29 -7.61 -10.49
C GLY A 76 -4.54 -7.48 -11.99
N GLU A 77 -3.89 -8.35 -12.78
CA GLU A 77 -4.13 -8.44 -14.22
C GLU A 77 -5.53 -9.03 -14.49
N GLY A 78 -6.25 -8.36 -15.39
CA GLY A 78 -7.57 -8.77 -15.86
C GLY A 78 -8.70 -8.48 -14.88
N GLU A 79 -9.92 -8.82 -15.30
CA GLU A 79 -11.16 -8.44 -14.59
C GLU A 79 -11.52 -9.35 -13.40
N LYS A 80 -10.89 -10.53 -13.31
CA LYS A 80 -11.40 -11.63 -12.47
C LYS A 80 -10.85 -11.63 -11.06
N ALA A 81 -9.65 -11.10 -10.83
CA ALA A 81 -9.04 -11.14 -9.51
C ALA A 81 -8.03 -10.01 -9.33
N PHE A 82 -8.13 -9.33 -8.19
CA PHE A 82 -7.05 -8.52 -7.67
C PHE A 82 -5.93 -9.44 -7.19
N CYS A 83 -6.24 -10.32 -6.23
CA CYS A 83 -5.32 -11.30 -5.67
C CYS A 83 -6.07 -12.33 -4.83
N SER A 84 -5.77 -13.61 -5.02
CA SER A 84 -6.37 -14.72 -4.24
C SER A 84 -5.52 -15.19 -3.05
N GLY A 85 -4.43 -14.47 -2.73
CA GLY A 85 -3.53 -14.76 -1.63
C GLY A 85 -2.36 -15.66 -2.01
N GLY A 86 -1.79 -16.35 -1.02
CA GLY A 86 -0.64 -17.22 -1.24
C GLY A 86 -1.00 -18.44 -2.08
N ASP A 87 -0.19 -18.75 -3.07
CA ASP A 87 -0.38 -19.86 -3.99
C ASP A 87 -0.27 -21.20 -3.22
N GLN A 88 -1.44 -21.82 -2.97
CA GLN A 88 -1.50 -23.05 -2.20
C GLN A 88 -0.78 -24.23 -2.88
N LYS A 89 -0.53 -24.17 -4.21
CA LYS A 89 0.20 -25.23 -4.92
C LYS A 89 1.65 -25.34 -4.47
N VAL A 90 2.24 -24.25 -3.97
CA VAL A 90 3.64 -24.21 -3.50
C VAL A 90 3.77 -24.12 -1.98
N ARG A 91 2.65 -24.16 -1.23
CA ARG A 91 2.67 -24.18 0.24
C ARG A 91 3.27 -25.50 0.74
N GLY A 92 4.36 -25.42 1.49
CA GLY A 92 5.05 -26.58 2.05
C GLY A 92 4.56 -26.97 3.44
N ASN A 93 5.04 -28.13 3.91
CA ASN A 93 4.72 -28.64 5.26
C ASN A 93 5.60 -28.01 6.36
N TYR A 94 6.66 -27.28 5.99
CA TYR A 94 7.61 -26.68 6.93
C TYR A 94 7.43 -25.16 7.02
N GLY A 95 6.21 -24.72 7.37
CA GLY A 95 5.96 -23.34 7.81
C GLY A 95 6.12 -22.23 6.75
N GLY A 96 5.79 -22.47 5.48
CA GLY A 96 5.84 -21.40 4.45
C GLY A 96 5.53 -21.86 3.03
N TYR A 97 5.68 -20.93 2.08
CA TYR A 97 5.56 -21.16 0.64
C TYR A 97 6.94 -21.43 0.05
N LYS A 98 7.09 -22.52 -0.69
CA LYS A 98 8.37 -22.94 -1.27
C LYS A 98 8.68 -22.12 -2.52
N ASP A 99 9.92 -21.64 -2.62
CA ASP A 99 10.48 -21.20 -3.90
C ASP A 99 11.04 -22.37 -4.71
N ASP A 100 11.58 -22.09 -5.90
CA ASP A 100 12.13 -23.11 -6.81
C ASP A 100 13.39 -23.81 -6.24
N SER A 101 14.03 -23.22 -5.23
CA SER A 101 15.17 -23.81 -4.50
C SER A 101 14.74 -24.66 -3.29
N GLY A 102 13.44 -24.66 -2.95
CA GLY A 102 12.85 -25.39 -1.84
C GLY A 102 12.86 -24.65 -0.49
N VAL A 103 13.31 -23.39 -0.45
CA VAL A 103 13.28 -22.56 0.76
C VAL A 103 11.85 -22.14 1.06
N HIS A 104 11.46 -22.16 2.34
CA HIS A 104 10.11 -21.82 2.79
C HIS A 104 10.04 -20.34 3.18
N HIS A 105 9.07 -19.62 2.62
CA HIS A 105 8.92 -18.17 2.77
C HIS A 105 7.57 -17.78 3.37
N LEU A 106 7.58 -16.69 4.14
CA LEU A 106 6.40 -15.87 4.47
C LEU A 106 6.67 -14.40 4.13
N ASN A 107 7.44 -14.18 3.05
CA ASN A 107 7.94 -12.86 2.63
C ASN A 107 6.84 -11.85 2.27
N VAL A 108 5.59 -12.27 2.13
CA VAL A 108 4.46 -11.32 2.01
C VAL A 108 4.37 -10.41 3.24
N LEU A 109 4.81 -10.88 4.42
CA LEU A 109 4.88 -10.06 5.62
C LEU A 109 5.90 -8.92 5.51
N ASP A 110 6.95 -9.09 4.70
CA ASP A 110 7.91 -8.01 4.41
C ASP A 110 7.27 -6.99 3.47
N PHE A 111 6.59 -7.46 2.42
CA PHE A 111 5.84 -6.57 1.54
C PHE A 111 4.71 -5.80 2.25
N GLN A 112 4.04 -6.42 3.22
CA GLN A 112 3.08 -5.74 4.10
C GLN A 112 3.73 -4.57 4.87
N ARG A 113 4.95 -4.76 5.40
CA ARG A 113 5.70 -3.70 6.08
C ARG A 113 6.19 -2.62 5.12
N ASP A 114 6.55 -2.99 3.90
CA ASP A 114 6.95 -2.04 2.87
C ASP A 114 5.80 -1.11 2.49
N ILE A 115 4.59 -1.65 2.28
CA ILE A 115 3.38 -0.85 2.04
C ILE A 115 3.14 0.11 3.20
N ARG A 116 3.20 -0.42 4.43
CA ARG A 116 2.91 0.33 5.66
C ARG A 116 3.84 1.51 5.86
N SER A 117 5.15 1.29 5.71
CA SER A 117 6.20 2.28 5.95
C SER A 117 6.58 3.13 4.72
N CYS A 118 5.85 2.96 3.61
CA CYS A 118 6.06 3.78 2.42
C CYS A 118 5.64 5.22 2.68
N PRO A 119 6.48 6.24 2.40
CA PRO A 119 6.10 7.63 2.58
C PRO A 119 5.11 8.14 1.51
N LYS A 120 4.76 7.30 0.52
CA LYS A 120 3.84 7.63 -0.57
C LYS A 120 2.50 6.90 -0.35
N PRO A 121 1.37 7.49 -0.74
CA PRO A 121 0.09 6.78 -0.74
C PRO A 121 0.14 5.55 -1.64
N VAL A 122 -0.45 4.46 -1.17
CA VAL A 122 -0.64 3.21 -1.89
C VAL A 122 -2.13 2.97 -2.05
N VAL A 123 -2.59 2.80 -3.29
CA VAL A 123 -4.01 2.61 -3.63
C VAL A 123 -4.19 1.20 -4.18
N ALA A 124 -5.07 0.41 -3.57
CA ALA A 124 -5.53 -0.84 -4.16
C ALA A 124 -6.63 -0.56 -5.18
N MET A 125 -6.39 -0.97 -6.43
CA MET A 125 -7.39 -0.94 -7.51
C MET A 125 -7.93 -2.35 -7.70
N VAL A 126 -9.13 -2.61 -7.19
CA VAL A 126 -9.63 -3.98 -7.01
C VAL A 126 -10.72 -4.32 -8.03
N ALA A 127 -10.39 -5.21 -8.98
CA ALA A 127 -11.35 -5.90 -9.83
C ALA A 127 -11.49 -7.37 -9.42
N GLY A 128 -12.71 -7.89 -9.34
CA GLY A 128 -12.95 -9.29 -9.00
C GLY A 128 -12.44 -9.71 -7.61
N TYR A 129 -11.92 -10.92 -7.47
CA TYR A 129 -11.54 -11.51 -6.18
C TYR A 129 -10.34 -10.83 -5.50
N ALA A 130 -10.55 -10.33 -4.28
CA ALA A 130 -9.54 -9.99 -3.28
C ALA A 130 -9.73 -10.90 -2.05
N ILE A 131 -9.05 -12.05 -2.04
CA ILE A 131 -9.33 -13.15 -1.11
C ILE A 131 -8.08 -13.55 -0.31
N GLY A 132 -8.26 -13.89 0.97
CA GLY A 132 -7.20 -14.43 1.82
C GLY A 132 -6.04 -13.45 1.99
N GLY A 133 -4.82 -13.87 1.64
CA GLY A 133 -3.66 -12.96 1.65
C GLY A 133 -3.84 -11.74 0.74
N GLY A 134 -4.54 -11.89 -0.40
CA GLY A 134 -4.89 -10.77 -1.28
C GLY A 134 -5.92 -9.83 -0.66
N HIS A 135 -6.79 -10.35 0.22
CA HIS A 135 -7.68 -9.53 1.01
C HIS A 135 -6.91 -8.65 2.02
N VAL A 136 -5.83 -9.17 2.60
CA VAL A 136 -4.98 -8.39 3.51
C VAL A 136 -4.20 -7.31 2.76
N LEU A 137 -3.73 -7.59 1.53
CA LEU A 137 -2.99 -6.61 0.73
C LEU A 137 -3.81 -5.36 0.39
N HIS A 138 -5.09 -5.49 0.02
CA HIS A 138 -5.92 -4.30 -0.24
C HIS A 138 -6.15 -3.50 1.05
N MET A 139 -6.40 -4.18 2.18
CA MET A 139 -6.61 -3.51 3.46
C MET A 139 -5.38 -2.75 3.94
N LEU A 140 -4.17 -3.18 3.57
CA LEU A 140 -2.94 -2.46 3.93
C LEU A 140 -2.62 -1.30 3.00
N CYS A 141 -3.18 -1.27 1.79
CA CYS A 141 -3.12 -0.06 0.99
C CYS A 141 -3.87 1.05 1.73
N ASP A 142 -3.41 2.29 1.58
CA ASP A 142 -3.99 3.43 2.28
C ASP A 142 -5.44 3.68 1.85
N LEU A 143 -5.75 3.39 0.58
CA LEU A 143 -7.08 3.52 -0.01
C LEU A 143 -7.39 2.31 -0.91
N THR A 144 -8.67 1.95 -1.03
CA THR A 144 -9.17 0.92 -1.95
C THR A 144 -10.30 1.48 -2.83
N ILE A 145 -10.07 1.43 -4.14
CA ILE A 145 -11.08 1.71 -5.18
C ILE A 145 -11.53 0.36 -5.72
N ALA A 146 -12.81 0.03 -5.56
CA ALA A 146 -13.36 -1.26 -5.96
C ALA A 146 -14.22 -1.13 -7.23
N ALA A 147 -14.08 -2.07 -8.15
CA ALA A 147 -15.07 -2.24 -9.20
C ALA A 147 -16.34 -2.91 -8.63
N GLU A 148 -17.49 -2.68 -9.26
CA GLU A 148 -18.76 -3.34 -8.92
C GLU A 148 -18.66 -4.87 -8.91
N ASN A 149 -17.74 -5.44 -9.72
CA ASN A 149 -17.51 -6.88 -9.79
C ASN A 149 -16.58 -7.43 -8.69
N ALA A 150 -16.11 -6.60 -7.76
CA ALA A 150 -15.17 -6.99 -6.73
C ALA A 150 -15.82 -7.89 -5.66
N ILE A 151 -15.06 -8.87 -5.19
CA ILE A 151 -15.46 -9.84 -4.17
C ILE A 151 -14.38 -9.95 -3.10
N PHE A 152 -14.78 -9.79 -1.84
CA PHE A 152 -13.88 -9.68 -0.69
C PHE A 152 -14.11 -10.81 0.31
N GLY A 153 -13.07 -11.25 1.01
CA GLY A 153 -13.23 -12.17 2.12
C GLY A 153 -11.97 -12.91 2.54
N GLN A 154 -12.02 -13.45 3.76
CA GLN A 154 -10.97 -14.32 4.28
C GLN A 154 -11.34 -15.79 4.10
N THR A 155 -10.32 -16.63 3.97
CA THR A 155 -10.48 -18.09 3.84
C THR A 155 -9.70 -18.87 4.90
N GLY A 156 -8.87 -18.21 5.70
CA GLY A 156 -7.89 -18.81 6.60
C GLY A 156 -8.42 -20.06 7.34
N PRO A 157 -9.43 -19.93 8.21
CA PRO A 157 -10.01 -21.07 8.93
C PRO A 157 -10.53 -22.22 8.05
N LYS A 158 -10.94 -21.97 6.80
CA LYS A 158 -11.35 -23.01 5.84
C LYS A 158 -10.15 -23.71 5.17
N VAL A 159 -8.98 -23.06 5.11
CA VAL A 159 -7.77 -23.57 4.41
C VAL A 159 -6.58 -23.80 5.35
N GLY A 160 -6.84 -23.89 6.66
CA GLY A 160 -5.82 -24.13 7.68
C GLY A 160 -4.76 -23.02 7.74
N SER A 161 -5.18 -21.75 7.68
CA SER A 161 -4.31 -20.57 7.78
C SER A 161 -4.99 -19.46 8.58
N PHE A 162 -4.27 -18.39 8.91
CA PHE A 162 -4.81 -17.15 9.45
C PHE A 162 -3.76 -16.04 9.32
N ASP A 163 -4.19 -14.79 9.28
CA ASP A 163 -3.31 -13.63 9.47
C ASP A 163 -3.76 -12.90 10.74
N GLY A 164 -3.03 -13.15 11.83
CA GLY A 164 -3.29 -12.57 13.14
C GLY A 164 -2.62 -11.22 13.38
N GLY A 165 -1.87 -10.71 12.39
CA GLY A 165 -1.23 -9.40 12.44
C GLY A 165 -2.21 -8.32 11.98
N TRP A 166 -1.77 -7.50 11.02
CA TRP A 166 -2.65 -6.49 10.42
C TRP A 166 -3.88 -7.09 9.73
N GLY A 167 -3.81 -8.35 9.25
CA GLY A 167 -4.97 -9.04 8.71
C GLY A 167 -6.15 -9.15 9.69
N ALA A 168 -5.89 -9.14 11.01
CA ALA A 168 -6.92 -9.16 12.05
C ALA A 168 -7.06 -7.80 12.77
N SER A 169 -5.97 -7.26 13.31
CA SER A 169 -6.02 -6.06 14.14
C SER A 169 -6.39 -4.81 13.33
N TYR A 170 -5.79 -4.64 12.14
CA TYR A 170 -6.05 -3.50 11.28
C TYR A 170 -7.42 -3.62 10.58
N MET A 171 -7.83 -4.83 10.19
CA MET A 171 -9.21 -5.06 9.72
C MET A 171 -10.25 -4.53 10.73
N ALA A 172 -10.03 -4.76 12.03
CA ALA A 172 -10.93 -4.27 13.07
C ALA A 172 -10.90 -2.74 13.24
N ARG A 173 -9.82 -2.05 12.82
CA ARG A 173 -9.76 -0.58 12.74
C ARG A 173 -10.55 -0.02 11.56
N LEU A 174 -10.72 -0.81 10.48
CA LEU A 174 -11.50 -0.43 9.30
C LEU A 174 -13.00 -0.66 9.50
N VAL A 175 -13.39 -1.91 9.79
CA VAL A 175 -14.82 -2.32 9.79
C VAL A 175 -15.41 -2.54 11.19
N GLY A 176 -14.62 -2.30 12.23
CA GLY A 176 -15.00 -2.54 13.62
C GLY A 176 -14.96 -4.02 14.04
N GLN A 177 -14.99 -4.24 15.36
CA GLN A 177 -14.79 -5.57 15.98
C GLN A 177 -15.82 -6.62 15.56
N LYS A 178 -17.09 -6.23 15.36
CA LYS A 178 -18.16 -7.18 14.99
C LYS A 178 -17.93 -7.73 13.59
N LYS A 179 -17.70 -6.86 12.59
CA LYS A 179 -17.47 -7.28 11.21
C LYS A 179 -16.14 -8.00 11.03
N ALA A 180 -15.06 -7.56 11.68
CA ALA A 180 -13.79 -8.27 11.58
C ALA A 180 -13.90 -9.74 12.05
N ARG A 181 -14.60 -9.99 13.16
CA ARG A 181 -14.87 -11.36 13.65
C ARG A 181 -15.79 -12.13 12.71
N GLU A 182 -16.83 -11.51 12.17
CA GLU A 182 -17.73 -12.12 11.19
C GLU A 182 -16.97 -12.60 9.94
N ILE A 183 -16.14 -11.72 9.36
CA ILE A 183 -15.31 -12.00 8.18
C ILE A 183 -14.37 -13.18 8.45
N TRP A 184 -13.63 -13.14 9.56
CA TRP A 184 -12.67 -14.18 9.90
C TRP A 184 -13.30 -15.51 10.29
N PHE A 185 -14.36 -15.50 11.11
CA PHE A 185 -14.92 -16.74 11.66
C PHE A 185 -15.81 -17.48 10.67
N LEU A 186 -16.52 -16.75 9.80
CA LEU A 186 -17.46 -17.36 8.85
C LEU A 186 -16.84 -17.58 7.47
N CYS A 187 -15.73 -16.88 7.15
CA CYS A 187 -15.07 -16.96 5.84
C CYS A 187 -16.08 -16.84 4.68
N ARG A 188 -17.00 -15.88 4.79
CA ARG A 188 -17.96 -15.52 3.74
C ARG A 188 -17.30 -14.62 2.70
N GLN A 189 -17.90 -14.59 1.52
CA GLN A 189 -17.56 -13.62 0.48
C GLN A 189 -18.57 -12.47 0.54
N TYR A 190 -18.07 -11.26 0.32
CA TYR A 190 -18.84 -10.02 0.33
C TYR A 190 -18.66 -9.32 -1.01
N ASN A 191 -19.74 -8.84 -1.61
CA ASN A 191 -19.66 -8.07 -2.85
C ASN A 191 -19.20 -6.63 -2.60
N ALA A 192 -18.96 -5.88 -3.68
CA ALA A 192 -18.48 -4.50 -3.61
C ALA A 192 -19.39 -3.57 -2.79
N GLN A 193 -20.72 -3.70 -2.91
CA GLN A 193 -21.65 -2.89 -2.14
C GLN A 193 -21.61 -3.23 -0.64
N GLU A 194 -21.61 -4.52 -0.29
CA GLU A 194 -21.47 -4.94 1.11
C GLU A 194 -20.15 -4.47 1.72
N ALA A 195 -19.07 -4.48 0.93
CA ALA A 195 -17.77 -3.95 1.33
C ALA A 195 -17.81 -2.43 1.56
N LEU A 196 -18.50 -1.68 0.70
CA LEU A 196 -18.72 -0.24 0.87
C LEU A 196 -19.55 0.06 2.12
N ASP A 197 -20.67 -0.65 2.30
CA ASP A 197 -21.61 -0.45 3.42
C ASP A 197 -20.94 -0.69 4.79
N MET A 198 -19.96 -1.59 4.85
CA MET A 198 -19.21 -1.86 6.09
C MET A 198 -17.94 -1.01 6.25
N GLY A 199 -17.64 -0.11 5.31
CA GLY A 199 -16.46 0.76 5.34
C GLY A 199 -15.14 0.04 5.02
N LEU A 200 -15.20 -1.11 4.32
CA LEU A 200 -14.02 -1.88 3.93
C LEU A 200 -13.29 -1.28 2.71
N VAL A 201 -14.02 -0.59 1.84
CA VAL A 201 -13.49 0.10 0.65
C VAL A 201 -13.95 1.55 0.62
N ASN A 202 -13.21 2.42 -0.06
CA ASN A 202 -13.50 3.86 -0.06
C ASN A 202 -14.59 4.24 -1.06
N THR A 203 -14.65 3.56 -2.21
CA THR A 203 -15.68 3.80 -3.23
C THR A 203 -15.85 2.55 -4.12
N VAL A 204 -17.01 2.48 -4.77
CA VAL A 204 -17.36 1.45 -5.75
C VAL A 204 -17.72 2.13 -7.07
N VAL A 205 -17.17 1.64 -8.16
CA VAL A 205 -17.35 2.21 -9.51
C VAL A 205 -17.59 1.10 -10.55
N PRO A 206 -18.22 1.38 -11.70
CA PRO A 206 -18.30 0.41 -12.78
C PRO A 206 -16.92 -0.10 -13.18
N TYR A 207 -16.77 -1.39 -13.51
CA TYR A 207 -15.47 -1.96 -13.89
C TYR A 207 -14.81 -1.20 -15.05
N ALA A 208 -15.60 -0.75 -16.03
CA ALA A 208 -15.11 0.03 -17.17
C ALA A 208 -14.47 1.37 -16.78
N ASP A 209 -14.82 1.90 -15.60
CA ASP A 209 -14.33 3.17 -15.07
C ASP A 209 -13.28 3.00 -13.96
N LEU A 210 -12.95 1.76 -13.58
CA LEU A 210 -12.07 1.46 -12.44
C LEU A 210 -10.72 2.18 -12.52
N GLU A 211 -10.00 2.06 -13.64
CA GLU A 211 -8.70 2.72 -13.79
C GLU A 211 -8.84 4.24 -13.90
N LYS A 212 -9.87 4.72 -14.60
CA LYS A 212 -10.16 6.15 -14.75
C LYS A 212 -10.37 6.82 -13.40
N GLU A 213 -11.20 6.22 -12.54
CA GLU A 213 -11.49 6.73 -11.20
C GLU A 213 -10.29 6.57 -10.25
N THR A 214 -9.54 5.47 -10.36
CA THR A 214 -8.30 5.30 -9.56
C THR A 214 -7.28 6.39 -9.89
N VAL A 215 -7.03 6.66 -11.18
CA VAL A 215 -6.10 7.71 -11.61
C VAL A 215 -6.58 9.08 -11.15
N ARG A 216 -7.89 9.37 -11.20
CA ARG A 216 -8.46 10.61 -10.66
C ARG A 216 -8.09 10.80 -9.18
N TRP A 217 -8.28 9.78 -8.34
CA TRP A 217 -7.91 9.83 -6.92
C TRP A 217 -6.40 10.02 -6.70
N CYS A 218 -5.57 9.33 -7.49
CA CYS A 218 -4.13 9.52 -7.47
C CYS A 218 -3.75 10.97 -7.80
N ARG A 219 -4.34 11.55 -8.85
CA ARG A 219 -4.10 12.94 -9.27
C ARG A 219 -4.54 13.94 -8.21
N GLU A 220 -5.65 13.71 -7.53
CA GLU A 220 -6.06 14.55 -6.39
C GLU A 220 -4.99 14.56 -5.29
N MET A 221 -4.41 13.39 -4.94
CA MET A 221 -3.31 13.30 -3.98
C MET A 221 -2.01 13.96 -4.46
N LEU A 222 -1.67 13.83 -5.74
CA LEU A 222 -0.48 14.44 -6.35
C LEU A 222 -0.51 15.98 -6.33
N ARG A 223 -1.68 16.60 -6.14
CA ARG A 223 -1.81 18.06 -5.98
C ARG A 223 -1.51 18.55 -4.57
N ASN A 224 -1.42 17.64 -3.60
CA ASN A 224 -1.22 17.98 -2.20
C ASN A 224 0.27 17.95 -1.83
N SER A 225 0.61 18.52 -0.66
CA SER A 225 2.00 18.53 -0.18
C SER A 225 2.51 17.11 0.10
N PRO A 226 3.61 16.66 -0.56
CA PRO A 226 4.20 15.35 -0.28
C PRO A 226 4.68 15.21 1.16
N ILE A 227 5.20 16.30 1.75
CA ILE A 227 5.62 16.35 3.17
C ILE A 227 4.41 16.16 4.09
N ALA A 228 3.29 16.84 3.81
CA ALA A 228 2.09 16.70 4.63
C ALA A 228 1.54 15.27 4.56
N ILE A 229 1.45 14.69 3.37
CA ILE A 229 0.95 13.32 3.16
C ILE A 229 1.80 12.30 3.94
N ARG A 230 3.13 12.33 3.80
CA ARG A 230 3.99 11.37 4.50
C ARG A 230 3.95 11.50 6.02
N CYS A 231 3.83 12.72 6.54
CA CYS A 231 3.67 12.95 7.97
C CYS A 231 2.31 12.44 8.48
N LEU A 232 1.24 12.67 7.72
CA LEU A 232 -0.11 12.19 8.06
C LEU A 232 -0.18 10.66 8.01
N LYS A 233 0.39 10.01 6.99
CA LYS A 233 0.47 8.55 6.91
C LYS A 233 1.21 7.97 8.12
N ALA A 234 2.37 8.52 8.48
CA ALA A 234 3.12 8.09 9.66
C ALA A 234 2.32 8.30 10.97
N ALA A 235 1.57 9.40 11.10
CA ALA A 235 0.73 9.67 12.26
C ALA A 235 -0.45 8.67 12.37
N LEU A 236 -1.11 8.34 11.26
CA LEU A 236 -2.16 7.33 11.21
C LEU A 236 -1.60 5.94 11.56
N ASN A 237 -0.39 5.62 11.09
CA ASN A 237 0.31 4.40 11.47
C ASN A 237 0.61 4.34 12.98
N ALA A 238 1.02 5.45 13.59
CA ALA A 238 1.36 5.54 15.00
C ALA A 238 0.21 5.20 15.97
N ASP A 239 -1.04 5.41 15.56
CA ASP A 239 -2.22 4.99 16.34
C ASP A 239 -2.39 3.44 16.41
N CYS A 240 -1.74 2.71 15.51
CA CYS A 240 -1.81 1.27 15.43
C CYS A 240 -0.50 0.58 15.86
N ASP A 241 0.64 1.15 15.49
CA ASP A 241 1.92 0.44 15.43
C ASP A 241 2.88 0.79 16.58
N GLY A 242 2.40 1.54 17.59
CA GLY A 242 3.14 1.86 18.80
C GLY A 242 4.52 2.47 18.50
N GLN A 243 5.59 1.87 19.01
CA GLN A 243 6.95 2.38 18.81
C GLN A 243 7.40 2.37 17.34
N ALA A 244 6.89 1.45 16.51
CA ALA A 244 7.21 1.44 15.08
C ALA A 244 6.62 2.66 14.37
N GLY A 245 5.37 3.00 14.66
CA GLY A 245 4.77 4.22 14.10
C GLY A 245 5.37 5.51 14.68
N LEU A 246 5.80 5.51 15.96
CA LEU A 246 6.59 6.62 16.52
C LEU A 246 7.93 6.79 15.78
N GLN A 247 8.59 5.70 15.39
CA GLN A 247 9.83 5.77 14.61
C GLN A 247 9.62 6.48 13.27
N GLU A 248 8.54 6.15 12.55
CA GLU A 248 8.20 6.80 11.28
C GLU A 248 7.87 8.29 11.48
N LEU A 249 7.01 8.60 12.45
CA LEU A 249 6.56 9.96 12.72
C LEU A 249 7.74 10.85 13.18
N ALA A 250 8.53 10.38 14.14
CA ALA A 250 9.71 11.09 14.63
C ALA A 250 10.81 11.18 13.56
N GLY A 251 10.96 10.18 12.70
CA GLY A 251 11.85 10.24 11.54
C GLY A 251 11.51 11.40 10.60
N ASN A 252 10.21 11.63 10.36
CA ASN A 252 9.76 12.79 9.59
C ASN A 252 10.03 14.13 10.32
N ALA A 253 9.85 14.19 11.64
CA ALA A 253 10.18 15.38 12.43
C ALA A 253 11.69 15.70 12.38
N THR A 254 12.56 14.69 12.45
CA THR A 254 14.02 14.86 12.29
C THR A 254 14.37 15.42 10.91
N MET A 255 13.77 14.87 9.84
CA MET A 255 13.96 15.39 8.48
C MET A 255 13.56 16.87 8.37
N LEU A 256 12.42 17.27 8.96
CA LEU A 256 11.98 18.67 8.99
C LEU A 256 12.94 19.54 9.79
N PHE A 257 13.40 19.07 10.95
CA PHE A 257 14.37 19.80 11.78
C PHE A 257 15.69 20.06 11.04
N TYR A 258 16.17 19.10 10.26
CA TYR A 258 17.39 19.24 9.44
C TYR A 258 17.27 20.31 8.34
N MET A 259 16.05 20.68 7.94
CA MET A 259 15.80 21.77 6.99
C MET A 259 15.83 23.16 7.64
N THR A 260 15.86 23.25 8.98
CA THR A 260 15.87 24.53 9.71
C THR A 260 17.29 25.05 9.94
N GLU A 261 17.42 26.36 10.11
CA GLU A 261 18.69 26.99 10.48
C GLU A 261 19.20 26.50 11.86
N GLU A 262 18.29 26.21 12.80
CA GLU A 262 18.64 25.68 14.14
C GLU A 262 19.28 24.29 14.05
N GLY A 263 18.69 23.38 13.29
CA GLY A 263 19.28 22.05 13.05
C GLY A 263 20.63 22.13 12.33
N GLN A 264 20.77 23.06 11.38
CA GLN A 264 22.00 23.26 10.62
C GLN A 264 23.12 23.86 11.47
N GLU A 265 22.83 24.71 12.45
CA GLU A 265 23.82 25.28 13.38
C GLU A 265 24.53 24.17 14.17
N GLY A 266 23.78 23.19 14.68
CA GLY A 266 24.38 22.05 15.40
C GLY A 266 25.35 21.25 14.53
N ARG A 267 24.95 20.94 13.29
CA ARG A 267 25.82 20.26 12.29
C ARG A 267 27.07 21.08 11.99
N ASN A 268 26.90 22.37 11.70
CA ASN A 268 28.01 23.25 11.31
C ASN A 268 29.01 23.40 12.46
N ALA A 269 28.53 23.64 13.68
CA ALA A 269 29.38 23.77 14.86
C ALA A 269 30.23 22.51 15.12
N PHE A 270 29.63 21.32 14.99
CA PHE A 270 30.36 20.05 15.10
C PHE A 270 31.46 19.93 14.04
N ASN A 271 31.14 20.19 12.77
CA ASN A 271 32.09 20.12 11.66
C ASN A 271 33.24 21.14 11.80
N GLU A 272 32.93 22.34 12.29
CA GLU A 272 33.87 23.43 12.52
C GLU A 272 34.59 23.31 13.87
N LYS A 273 34.29 22.29 14.68
CA LYS A 273 34.85 22.05 16.01
C LYS A 273 34.71 23.24 16.97
N ARG A 274 33.57 23.93 16.90
CA ARG A 274 33.21 25.02 17.82
C ARG A 274 31.96 24.65 18.62
N ALA A 275 31.71 25.39 19.70
CA ALA A 275 30.43 25.30 20.39
C ALA A 275 29.31 25.83 19.47
N PRO A 276 28.12 25.19 19.45
CA PRO A 276 26.96 25.74 18.74
C PRO A 276 26.40 26.95 19.49
N ASP A 277 25.96 27.96 18.73
CA ASP A 277 25.24 29.11 19.28
C ASP A 277 23.79 29.14 18.80
N PHE A 278 22.89 28.67 19.67
CA PHE A 278 21.46 28.65 19.43
C PHE A 278 20.74 29.93 19.92
N SER A 279 21.46 30.92 20.46
CA SER A 279 20.84 32.12 21.06
C SER A 279 20.06 32.98 20.06
N LYS A 280 20.44 32.93 18.79
CA LYS A 280 19.76 33.62 17.67
C LYS A 280 18.40 33.03 17.30
N PHE A 281 18.10 31.80 17.69
CA PHE A 281 16.82 31.14 17.39
C PHE A 281 15.82 31.42 18.51
N ARG A 282 14.77 32.17 18.20
CA ARG A 282 13.73 32.51 19.16
C ARG A 282 12.97 31.24 19.58
N ARG A 283 12.89 30.99 20.88
CA ARG A 283 12.08 29.91 21.44
C ARG A 283 10.59 30.27 21.30
N ASN A 284 9.90 29.58 20.39
CA ASN A 284 8.44 29.69 20.25
C ASN A 284 7.75 29.09 21.49
N PRO A 285 6.55 29.59 21.86
CA PRO A 285 5.79 29.11 23.02
C PRO A 285 5.21 27.71 22.83
#